data_AF-A0A543ILT5-F1
#
_entry.id   AF-A0A543ILT5-F1
#
_cell.length_a   1.000
_cell.length_b   1.000
_cell.length_c   1.000
_cell.angle_alpha   90.00
_cell.angle_beta   90.00
_cell.angle_gamma   90.00
#
_symmetry.space_group_name_H-M   'P 1'
#
loop_
_entity.id
_entity.type
_entity.pdbx_description
1 polymer ?
#
loop_
_entity_poly.entity_id
_entity_poly.type
_entity_poly.pdbx_seq_one_letter_code
_entity_poly.pdbx_strand_id
1 'polypeptide(L)'
;MERVSDASAGSRAAADAPGGGGRAPGRPERGEASGARDRPARRGPAVPPSSRPLYVTGLVAALWCIGIGLAVLTTATLIGWIAAPKTALGDGLPGVFRTAVNFWLVAHHAGFSYGQGRVGLLPLGVIVLPGALLYRGGAWMLREGGLPARPRRAVVQVALALAAPYAGLAGLLALAASSPEVRPSAWQAVVAGFLVAVVAGGLGAARAVVAAQVAAAARGQRVRSGLGALLRLLPDRPRSLVIGVAGALSVLLASGAVLVGASLATNMSAADHLYDLLAPGVVGGVLLLLVELAFLPNAVIWGVAYAVGPGFSVGAGTSVSPTGVFLDAVPAFPPLAALPEPGPAPAVSLLALAAPFVAGAVGGVLTIRSRPAPVSEGAPMWGFVTGALTGAVVALLSALSGGPLGGGRMATVGPSAWRVGLLAALEVGIAAAIAAWAANTMILRRPARAEAEAGAGAGRRAKAKKRPAKRPRTRETPVPAPLSAPVPEDYGTPAAPAPKPPFAPDPLEFEEADPLLRPRRPRRRPDPLPDIEPDIEPAIEEEPPAREPAPQSGGTVVVEGHLVDDPPEPGPVPEEPEPDQGHVPLPREDPGRTETRGGAIYVLREDPSPPDPS
;
A
#
# COMPACT_ATOMS: atom_id res chain seq x y z
N MET A 1 75.73 -37.14 -61.07
CA MET A 1 74.77 -36.68 -62.10
C MET A 1 74.27 -35.31 -61.65
N GLU A 2 75.01 -34.21 -61.83
CA GLU A 2 75.44 -33.61 -63.12
C GLU A 2 74.22 -32.93 -63.78
N ARG A 3 74.04 -31.61 -63.55
CA ARG A 3 74.46 -30.45 -64.39
C ARG A 3 73.56 -30.27 -65.64
N VAL A 4 73.68 -29.07 -66.24
CA VAL A 4 73.21 -28.66 -67.59
C VAL A 4 71.70 -28.30 -67.65
N SER A 5 71.26 -27.25 -68.36
CA SER A 5 71.87 -25.96 -68.77
C SER A 5 70.75 -25.06 -69.33
N ASP A 6 71.03 -23.77 -69.53
CA ASP A 6 70.20 -22.84 -70.33
C ASP A 6 69.84 -23.39 -71.73
N ALA A 7 68.72 -22.94 -72.32
CA ALA A 7 68.76 -21.79 -73.26
C ALA A 7 67.56 -21.69 -74.23
N SER A 8 67.30 -20.44 -74.66
CA SER A 8 67.10 -20.04 -76.07
C SER A 8 65.68 -19.99 -76.72
N ALA A 9 65.41 -18.79 -77.25
CA ALA A 9 64.62 -18.44 -78.45
C ALA A 9 63.07 -18.51 -78.41
N GLY A 10 62.35 -17.57 -79.04
CA GLY A 10 62.83 -16.36 -79.73
C GLY A 10 61.76 -15.63 -80.59
N SER A 11 62.21 -14.59 -81.33
CA SER A 11 61.49 -13.80 -82.36
C SER A 11 60.31 -12.92 -81.86
N ARG A 12 60.34 -11.56 -81.92
CA ARG A 12 60.53 -10.57 -83.02
C ARG A 12 59.37 -10.47 -84.04
N ALA A 13 58.68 -9.32 -84.00
CA ALA A 13 58.19 -8.44 -85.10
C ALA A 13 56.97 -7.63 -84.56
N ALA A 14 56.96 -6.30 -84.38
CA ALA A 14 57.30 -5.13 -85.22
C ALA A 14 56.15 -4.67 -86.15
N ALA A 15 55.56 -3.48 -85.87
CA ALA A 15 55.07 -2.48 -86.84
C ALA A 15 54.44 -1.24 -86.15
N ASP A 16 54.50 -0.11 -86.84
CA ASP A 16 54.33 1.28 -86.42
C ASP A 16 52.94 1.82 -85.98
N ALA A 17 52.98 2.75 -85.00
CA ALA A 17 52.56 4.18 -84.99
C ALA A 17 51.52 4.76 -86.01
N PRO A 18 51.01 6.02 -85.88
CA PRO A 18 51.33 7.08 -84.89
C PRO A 18 50.16 7.95 -84.31
N GLY A 19 50.46 8.67 -83.21
CA GLY A 19 49.97 10.03 -82.91
C GLY A 19 48.53 10.24 -82.36
N GLY A 20 48.28 11.16 -81.42
CA GLY A 20 49.19 11.97 -80.60
C GLY A 20 48.48 13.05 -79.74
N GLY A 21 49.18 13.56 -78.71
CA GLY A 21 48.85 14.79 -77.96
C GLY A 21 47.87 14.66 -76.78
N GLY A 22 48.21 15.20 -75.59
CA GLY A 22 47.18 15.36 -74.54
C GLY A 22 47.53 15.43 -73.03
N ARG A 23 48.77 15.73 -72.62
CA ARG A 23 49.16 16.34 -71.31
C ARG A 23 48.51 15.84 -69.98
N ALA A 24 49.35 15.25 -69.12
CA ALA A 24 49.14 14.96 -67.69
C ALA A 24 49.03 16.27 -66.82
N PRO A 25 48.86 16.26 -65.45
CA PRO A 25 49.04 15.13 -64.52
C PRO A 25 48.14 15.02 -63.25
N GLY A 26 48.21 13.85 -62.60
CA GLY A 26 48.59 13.81 -61.18
C GLY A 26 47.51 13.59 -60.10
N ARG A 27 47.31 12.33 -59.69
CA ARG A 27 47.01 11.99 -58.28
C ARG A 27 47.57 10.59 -57.96
N PRO A 28 48.20 10.35 -56.79
CA PRO A 28 48.99 9.15 -56.57
C PRO A 28 48.17 7.95 -56.09
N GLU A 29 48.63 6.76 -56.45
CA GLU A 29 48.20 5.49 -55.87
C GLU A 29 48.66 5.34 -54.42
N ARG A 30 47.90 4.57 -53.63
CA ARG A 30 48.46 3.60 -52.67
C ARG A 30 47.50 2.44 -52.43
N GLY A 31 48.05 1.22 -52.43
CA GLY A 31 47.69 0.24 -51.41
C GLY A 31 46.75 -0.88 -51.85
N GLU A 32 47.34 -1.89 -52.46
CA GLU A 32 46.91 -3.29 -52.47
C GLU A 32 46.17 -3.76 -51.19
N ALA A 33 45.12 -4.57 -51.36
CA ALA A 33 45.20 -6.01 -51.06
C ALA A 33 43.82 -6.69 -51.20
N SER A 34 43.61 -7.41 -52.30
CA SER A 34 42.48 -8.36 -52.42
C SER A 34 42.78 -9.63 -51.61
N GLY A 35 41.87 -10.07 -50.74
CA GLY A 35 42.14 -11.22 -49.88
C GLY A 35 41.10 -11.58 -48.82
N ALA A 36 39.83 -11.18 -48.98
CA ALA A 36 38.77 -11.52 -48.04
C ALA A 36 38.40 -13.01 -48.12
N ARG A 37 39.06 -13.85 -47.31
CA ARG A 37 38.63 -15.23 -47.07
C ARG A 37 37.39 -15.23 -46.18
N ASP A 38 36.23 -15.46 -46.78
CA ASP A 38 34.99 -15.75 -46.04
C ASP A 38 35.18 -16.99 -45.16
N ARG A 39 35.32 -16.75 -43.85
CA ARG A 39 35.18 -17.80 -42.83
C ARG A 39 33.79 -17.62 -42.21
N PRO A 40 32.82 -18.50 -42.49
CA PRO A 40 31.55 -18.44 -41.80
C PRO A 40 31.79 -18.72 -40.32
N ALA A 41 31.63 -17.69 -39.49
CA ALA A 41 31.65 -17.85 -38.04
C ALA A 41 30.51 -18.80 -37.67
N ARG A 42 30.85 -20.05 -37.29
CA ARG A 42 29.92 -20.99 -36.68
C ARG A 42 29.38 -20.36 -35.39
N ARG A 43 28.26 -19.64 -35.51
CA ARG A 43 27.34 -19.45 -34.39
C ARG A 43 26.86 -20.85 -34.03
N GLY A 44 27.48 -21.46 -33.02
CA GLY A 44 26.91 -22.64 -32.37
C GLY A 44 25.47 -22.31 -31.94
N PRO A 45 24.55 -23.29 -31.94
CA PRO A 45 23.19 -23.05 -31.51
C PRO A 45 23.23 -22.42 -30.12
N ALA A 46 22.69 -21.20 -29.99
CA ALA A 46 22.53 -20.57 -28.70
C ALA A 46 21.58 -21.46 -27.89
N VAL A 47 22.15 -22.26 -26.98
CA VAL A 47 21.38 -23.12 -26.09
C VAL A 47 20.42 -22.20 -25.35
N PRO A 48 19.10 -22.32 -25.55
CA PRO A 48 18.16 -21.48 -24.83
C PRO A 48 18.36 -21.75 -23.33
N PRO A 49 18.45 -20.71 -22.48
CA PRO A 49 18.68 -20.91 -21.05
C PRO A 49 17.61 -21.87 -20.53
N SER A 50 18.05 -22.97 -19.92
CA SER A 50 17.18 -24.04 -19.43
C SER A 50 16.21 -23.47 -18.41
N SER A 51 15.05 -23.10 -18.91
CA SER A 51 14.07 -22.29 -18.18
C SER A 51 13.37 -23.21 -17.20
N ARG A 52 13.94 -23.31 -15.99
CA ARG A 52 13.39 -24.08 -14.89
C ARG A 52 11.89 -23.75 -14.77
N PRO A 53 10.99 -24.75 -14.79
CA PRO A 53 9.56 -24.48 -14.74
C PRO A 53 9.26 -23.68 -13.47
N LEU A 54 8.47 -22.60 -13.60
CA LEU A 54 8.30 -21.57 -12.59
C LEU A 54 7.92 -22.12 -11.19
N TYR A 55 7.16 -23.21 -11.17
CA TYR A 55 6.77 -23.94 -9.96
C TYR A 55 7.95 -24.58 -9.20
N VAL A 56 8.96 -25.11 -9.90
CA VAL A 56 10.18 -25.65 -9.27
C VAL A 56 11.00 -24.52 -8.67
N THR A 57 11.16 -23.40 -9.39
CA THR A 57 11.82 -22.20 -8.86
C THR A 57 11.07 -21.62 -7.65
N GLY A 58 9.74 -21.66 -7.67
CA GLY A 58 8.88 -21.26 -6.55
C GLY A 58 9.00 -22.17 -5.33
N LEU A 59 9.03 -23.49 -5.53
CA LEU A 59 9.29 -24.47 -4.46
C LEU A 59 10.67 -24.26 -3.83
N VAL A 60 11.72 -24.06 -4.65
CA VAL A 60 13.07 -23.76 -4.16
C VAL A 60 13.07 -22.46 -3.34
N ALA A 61 12.46 -21.38 -3.85
CA ALA A 61 12.35 -20.12 -3.09
C ALA A 61 11.58 -20.30 -1.77
N ALA A 62 10.49 -21.07 -1.77
CA ALA A 62 9.73 -21.38 -0.56
C ALA A 62 10.58 -22.13 0.47
N LEU A 63 11.29 -23.18 0.06
CA LEU A 63 12.21 -23.95 0.91
C LEU A 63 13.32 -23.08 1.50
N TRP A 64 13.92 -22.17 0.72
CA TRP A 64 14.91 -21.22 1.23
C TRP A 64 14.32 -20.24 2.25
N CYS A 65 13.12 -19.71 2.00
CA CYS A 65 12.45 -18.79 2.94
C CYS A 65 12.09 -19.48 4.26
N ILE A 66 11.61 -20.72 4.20
CA ILE A 66 11.30 -21.54 5.37
C ILE A 66 12.57 -21.93 6.11
N GLY A 67 13.59 -22.45 5.43
CA GLY A 67 14.85 -22.88 6.02
C GLY A 67 15.58 -21.75 6.73
N ILE A 68 15.68 -20.56 6.11
CA ILE A 68 16.30 -19.39 6.75
C ILE A 68 15.47 -18.92 7.95
N GLY A 69 14.14 -18.84 7.83
CA GLY A 69 13.27 -18.42 8.92
C GLY A 69 13.31 -19.36 10.12
N LEU A 70 13.25 -20.67 9.89
CA LEU A 70 13.38 -21.70 10.92
C LEU A 70 14.78 -21.74 11.52
N ALA A 71 15.85 -21.56 10.75
CA ALA A 71 17.21 -21.50 11.29
C ALA A 71 17.39 -20.34 12.27
N VAL A 72 16.93 -19.13 11.91
CA VAL A 72 16.99 -17.94 12.78
C VAL A 72 16.20 -18.17 14.07
N LEU A 73 14.96 -18.65 13.98
CA LEU A 73 14.11 -18.89 15.14
C LEU A 73 14.58 -20.07 16.00
N THR A 74 15.15 -21.12 15.41
CA THR A 74 15.76 -22.23 16.15
C THR A 74 16.96 -21.74 16.96
N THR A 75 17.85 -20.94 16.36
CA THR A 75 18.98 -20.35 17.09
C THR A 75 18.51 -19.47 18.25
N ALA A 76 17.51 -18.61 18.03
CA ALA A 76 16.93 -17.78 19.10
C ALA A 76 16.28 -18.63 20.22
N THR A 77 15.52 -19.66 19.86
CA THR A 77 14.87 -20.57 20.83
C THR A 77 15.90 -21.38 21.61
N LEU A 78 16.99 -21.81 20.97
CA LEU A 78 18.09 -22.52 21.61
C LEU A 78 18.86 -21.62 22.59
N ILE A 79 19.12 -20.35 22.24
CA ILE A 79 19.70 -19.36 23.16
C ILE A 79 18.80 -19.17 24.39
N GLY A 80 17.49 -19.02 24.19
CA GLY A 80 16.52 -18.94 25.28
C GLY A 80 16.51 -20.18 26.18
N TRP A 81 16.58 -21.38 25.58
CA TRP A 81 16.59 -22.66 26.31
C TRP A 81 17.89 -22.90 27.09
N ILE A 82 19.02 -22.35 26.62
CA ILE A 82 20.29 -22.36 27.36
C ILE A 82 20.27 -21.33 28.50
N ALA A 83 19.61 -20.18 28.31
CA ALA A 83 19.59 -19.09 29.28
C ALA A 83 18.55 -19.26 30.41
N ALA A 84 17.47 -20.03 30.19
CA ALA A 84 16.38 -20.22 31.14
C ALA A 84 16.26 -21.70 31.60
N PRO A 85 16.07 -22.00 32.90
CA PRO A 85 16.06 -23.39 33.38
C PRO A 85 14.88 -24.25 32.87
N LYS A 86 15.20 -25.21 31.99
CA LYS A 86 14.60 -26.55 31.81
C LYS A 86 13.09 -26.79 31.62
N THR A 87 12.17 -25.82 31.71
CA THR A 87 10.72 -26.11 31.56
C THR A 87 9.98 -25.22 30.55
N ALA A 88 10.41 -23.98 30.31
CA ALA A 88 9.60 -23.01 29.56
C ALA A 88 9.52 -23.24 28.03
N LEU A 89 10.47 -23.97 27.42
CA LEU A 89 10.61 -24.11 25.96
C LEU A 89 10.51 -25.57 25.46
N GLY A 90 10.11 -26.48 26.36
CA GLY A 90 9.89 -27.90 26.09
C GLY A 90 11.03 -28.83 26.54
N ASP A 91 10.68 -30.11 26.71
CA ASP A 91 11.62 -31.14 27.16
C ASP A 91 12.60 -31.55 26.05
N GLY A 92 13.87 -31.24 26.28
CA GLY A 92 14.97 -31.61 25.40
C GLY A 92 14.94 -30.99 24.00
N LEU A 93 15.83 -31.49 23.14
CA LEU A 93 16.07 -30.92 21.82
C LEU A 93 14.83 -30.95 20.88
N PRO A 94 13.98 -32.00 20.85
CA PRO A 94 12.76 -32.00 20.04
C PRO A 94 11.76 -30.92 20.47
N GLY A 95 11.68 -30.61 21.77
CA GLY A 95 10.86 -29.52 22.31
C GLY A 95 11.28 -28.16 21.73
N VAL A 96 12.59 -27.86 21.77
CA VAL A 96 13.15 -26.62 21.21
C VAL A 96 12.82 -26.45 19.72
N PHE A 97 12.97 -27.51 18.91
CA PHE A 97 12.59 -27.44 17.49
C PHE A 97 11.09 -27.24 17.27
N ARG A 98 10.22 -27.94 18.01
CA ARG A 98 8.76 -27.77 17.93
C ARG A 98 8.35 -26.34 18.33
N THR A 99 8.95 -25.80 19.38
CA THR A 99 8.75 -24.41 19.82
C THR A 99 9.20 -23.40 18.76
N ALA A 100 10.35 -23.61 18.12
CA ALA A 100 10.81 -22.76 17.01
C ALA A 100 9.86 -22.78 15.79
N VAL A 101 9.28 -23.95 15.46
CA VAL A 101 8.25 -24.05 14.40
C VAL A 101 6.96 -23.35 14.83
N ASN A 102 6.53 -23.48 16.10
CA ASN A 102 5.37 -22.75 16.61
C ASN A 102 5.57 -21.22 16.55
N PHE A 103 6.75 -20.70 16.92
CA PHE A 103 7.07 -19.28 16.73
C PHE A 103 7.08 -18.86 15.25
N TRP A 104 7.54 -19.74 14.36
CA TRP A 104 7.49 -19.48 12.91
C TRP A 104 6.06 -19.43 12.37
N LEU A 105 5.15 -20.25 12.91
CA LEU A 105 3.71 -20.21 12.58
C LEU A 105 3.03 -18.96 13.15
N VAL A 106 3.38 -18.57 14.38
CA VAL A 106 2.96 -17.29 15.00
C VAL A 106 3.42 -16.09 14.16
N ALA A 107 4.63 -16.12 13.59
CA ALA A 107 5.11 -15.10 12.65
C ALA A 107 4.26 -14.95 11.38
N HIS A 108 3.44 -15.96 11.05
CA HIS A 108 2.47 -15.95 9.95
C HIS A 108 1.05 -15.62 10.40
N HIS A 109 0.85 -15.23 11.66
CA HIS A 109 -0.47 -15.01 12.24
C HIS A 109 -1.35 -16.29 12.32
N ALA A 110 -0.72 -17.47 12.38
CA ALA A 110 -1.45 -18.72 12.63
C ALA A 110 -1.63 -18.92 14.14
N GLY A 111 -2.88 -18.90 14.59
CA GLY A 111 -3.22 -19.11 16.00
C GLY A 111 -3.02 -20.56 16.45
N PHE A 112 -2.86 -20.74 17.75
CA PHE A 112 -2.72 -22.04 18.39
C PHE A 112 -3.71 -22.23 19.53
N SER A 113 -3.94 -23.48 19.91
CA SER A 113 -4.78 -23.84 21.05
C SER A 113 -3.94 -24.65 22.04
N TYR A 114 -4.17 -24.42 23.33
CA TYR A 114 -3.50 -25.10 24.44
C TYR A 114 -4.53 -25.40 25.53
N GLY A 115 -4.18 -26.17 26.55
CA GLY A 115 -5.14 -26.68 27.54
C GLY A 115 -6.03 -25.64 28.23
N GLN A 116 -5.62 -24.37 28.30
CA GLN A 116 -6.37 -23.27 28.93
C GLN A 116 -7.09 -22.35 27.94
N GLY A 117 -7.04 -22.60 26.62
CA GLY A 117 -7.77 -21.80 25.62
C GLY A 117 -7.08 -21.68 24.26
N ARG A 118 -7.43 -20.61 23.52
CA ARG A 118 -6.84 -20.28 22.22
C ARG A 118 -5.97 -19.04 22.34
N VAL A 119 -4.87 -19.00 21.60
CA VAL A 119 -4.03 -17.82 21.44
C VAL A 119 -4.07 -17.39 19.97
N GLY A 120 -4.52 -16.16 19.76
CA GLY A 120 -4.61 -15.48 18.47
C GLY A 120 -4.24 -14.00 18.54
N LEU A 121 -3.95 -13.44 19.73
CA LEU A 121 -3.27 -12.16 19.87
C LEU A 121 -1.78 -12.36 19.54
N LEU A 122 -1.39 -12.11 18.30
CA LEU A 122 -0.04 -12.45 17.79
C LEU A 122 0.75 -11.18 17.42
N PRO A 123 2.05 -11.10 17.74
CA PRO A 123 2.85 -9.89 17.52
C PRO A 123 3.09 -9.62 16.02
N LEU A 124 2.33 -8.66 15.46
CA LEU A 124 2.45 -8.25 14.06
C LEU A 124 3.86 -7.84 13.61
N GLY A 125 4.74 -7.37 14.50
CA GLY A 125 6.13 -7.06 14.14
C GLY A 125 6.92 -8.28 13.66
N VAL A 126 6.57 -9.49 14.08
CA VAL A 126 7.28 -10.72 13.65
C VAL A 126 7.03 -11.04 12.19
N ILE A 127 5.90 -10.60 11.59
CA ILE A 127 5.56 -10.83 10.16
C ILE A 127 6.55 -10.16 9.19
N VAL A 128 7.32 -9.17 9.68
CA VAL A 128 8.32 -8.45 8.89
C VAL A 128 9.43 -9.40 8.43
N LEU A 129 9.83 -10.38 9.24
CA LEU A 129 10.87 -11.35 8.90
C LEU A 129 10.48 -12.28 7.73
N PRO A 130 9.40 -13.08 7.80
CA PRO A 130 8.97 -13.90 6.66
C PRO A 130 8.56 -13.03 5.47
N GLY A 131 7.91 -11.89 5.69
CA GLY A 131 7.60 -10.92 4.63
C GLY A 131 8.85 -10.45 3.88
N ALA A 132 9.94 -10.10 4.57
CA ALA A 132 11.19 -9.69 3.94
C ALA A 132 11.86 -10.85 3.17
N LEU A 133 11.83 -12.08 3.69
CA LEU A 133 12.34 -13.26 3.00
C LEU A 133 11.55 -13.56 1.72
N LEU A 134 10.22 -13.60 1.81
CA LEU A 134 9.30 -13.83 0.68
C LEU A 134 9.41 -12.73 -0.38
N TYR A 135 9.53 -11.47 0.04
CA TYR A 135 9.80 -10.34 -0.85
C TYR A 135 11.13 -10.51 -1.60
N ARG A 136 12.21 -10.93 -0.91
CA ARG A 136 13.49 -11.23 -1.56
C ARG A 136 13.38 -12.44 -2.51
N GLY A 137 12.61 -13.46 -2.14
CA GLY A 137 12.31 -14.65 -2.95
C GLY A 137 11.58 -14.32 -4.25
N GLY A 138 10.43 -13.63 -4.18
CA GLY A 138 9.68 -13.21 -5.38
C GLY A 138 10.48 -12.24 -6.26
N ALA A 139 11.29 -11.35 -5.66
CA ALA A 139 12.21 -10.51 -6.40
C ALA A 139 13.34 -11.29 -7.08
N TRP A 140 13.82 -12.39 -6.49
CA TRP A 140 14.82 -13.29 -7.09
C TRP A 140 14.22 -14.10 -8.25
N MET A 141 13.07 -14.75 -8.04
CA MET A 141 12.37 -15.53 -9.07
C MET A 141 12.15 -14.72 -10.36
N LEU A 142 11.74 -13.45 -10.22
CA LEU A 142 11.53 -12.59 -11.38
C LEU A 142 12.85 -12.14 -12.04
N ARG A 143 13.93 -11.93 -11.28
CA ARG A 143 15.26 -11.64 -11.88
C ARG A 143 15.79 -12.82 -12.68
N GLU A 144 15.60 -14.05 -12.19
CA GLU A 144 16.04 -15.27 -12.88
C GLU A 144 15.21 -15.55 -14.15
N GLY A 145 13.93 -15.16 -14.17
CA GLY A 145 13.06 -15.24 -15.35
C GLY A 145 13.27 -14.14 -16.41
N GLY A 146 14.14 -13.15 -16.18
CA GLY A 146 14.36 -12.02 -17.09
C GLY A 146 13.21 -11.02 -17.16
N LEU A 147 13.27 -10.07 -18.12
CA LEU A 147 12.26 -9.01 -18.24
C LEU A 147 11.02 -9.51 -19.02
N PRO A 148 9.83 -9.64 -18.39
CA PRO A 148 8.68 -10.24 -19.03
C PRO A 148 7.92 -9.27 -19.95
N ALA A 149 7.47 -9.76 -21.11
CA ALA A 149 6.65 -8.98 -22.04
C ALA A 149 5.30 -8.50 -21.45
N ARG A 150 4.76 -9.21 -20.45
CA ARG A 150 3.52 -8.85 -19.75
C ARG A 150 3.76 -8.72 -18.24
N PRO A 151 4.33 -7.60 -17.74
CA PRO A 151 4.81 -7.47 -16.37
C PRO A 151 3.76 -7.74 -15.30
N ARG A 152 2.52 -7.25 -15.47
CA ARG A 152 1.42 -7.52 -14.52
C ARG A 152 1.12 -9.01 -14.36
N ARG A 153 1.09 -9.77 -15.47
CA ARG A 153 0.82 -11.22 -15.44
C ARG A 153 1.98 -11.99 -14.81
N ALA A 154 3.22 -11.62 -15.14
CA ALA A 154 4.41 -12.24 -14.57
C ALA A 154 4.50 -12.06 -13.04
N VAL A 155 4.16 -10.89 -12.51
CA VAL A 155 4.09 -10.65 -11.06
C VAL A 155 3.08 -11.59 -10.39
N VAL A 156 1.87 -11.73 -10.95
CA VAL A 156 0.85 -12.65 -10.41
C VAL A 156 1.30 -14.10 -10.50
N GLN A 157 1.91 -14.51 -11.61
CA GLN A 157 2.43 -15.87 -11.80
C GLN A 157 3.54 -16.21 -10.80
N VAL A 158 4.50 -15.29 -10.57
CA VAL A 158 5.57 -15.46 -9.57
C VAL A 158 4.99 -15.53 -8.15
N ALA A 159 4.04 -14.63 -7.82
CA ALA A 159 3.39 -14.61 -6.51
C ALA A 159 2.68 -15.93 -6.19
N LEU A 160 1.88 -16.44 -7.14
CA LEU A 160 1.16 -17.72 -6.98
C LEU A 160 2.09 -18.93 -6.96
N ALA A 161 3.12 -18.96 -7.83
CA ALA A 161 4.09 -20.06 -7.88
C ALA A 161 4.98 -20.13 -6.62
N LEU A 162 5.19 -19.02 -5.92
CA LEU A 162 5.82 -19.00 -4.59
C LEU A 162 4.83 -19.36 -3.48
N ALA A 163 3.63 -18.78 -3.50
CA ALA A 163 2.68 -18.90 -2.40
C ALA A 163 2.07 -20.29 -2.25
N ALA A 164 1.77 -20.99 -3.35
CA ALA A 164 1.21 -22.33 -3.30
C ALA A 164 2.12 -23.35 -2.56
N PRO A 165 3.40 -23.54 -2.93
CA PRO A 165 4.29 -24.45 -2.19
C PRO A 165 4.59 -23.93 -0.77
N TYR A 166 4.70 -22.61 -0.56
CA TYR A 166 4.94 -22.04 0.76
C TYR A 166 3.80 -22.33 1.75
N ALA A 167 2.54 -22.15 1.30
CA ALA A 167 1.35 -22.44 2.08
C ALA A 167 1.22 -23.94 2.40
N GLY A 168 1.50 -24.81 1.43
CA GLY A 168 1.53 -26.26 1.65
C GLY A 168 2.57 -26.66 2.70
N LEU A 169 3.79 -26.14 2.61
CA LEU A 169 4.85 -26.39 3.59
C LEU A 169 4.51 -25.80 4.98
N ALA A 170 3.87 -24.63 5.05
CA ALA A 170 3.37 -24.07 6.32
C ALA A 170 2.31 -24.96 6.98
N GLY A 171 1.38 -25.52 6.19
CA GLY A 171 0.41 -26.51 6.66
C GLY A 171 1.07 -27.79 7.19
N LEU A 172 2.06 -28.33 6.45
CA LEU A 172 2.83 -29.50 6.89
C LEU A 172 3.61 -29.23 8.19
N LEU A 173 4.21 -28.05 8.33
CA LEU A 173 4.89 -27.63 9.57
C LEU A 173 3.92 -27.53 10.75
N ALA A 174 2.72 -27.00 10.55
CA ALA A 174 1.69 -26.98 11.60
C ALA A 174 1.26 -28.38 12.04
N LEU A 175 1.09 -29.31 11.10
CA LEU A 175 0.78 -30.72 11.42
C LEU A 175 1.93 -31.39 12.19
N ALA A 176 3.18 -31.16 11.79
CA ALA A 176 4.36 -31.72 12.48
C ALA A 176 4.59 -31.12 13.89
N ALA A 177 4.33 -29.83 14.06
CA ALA A 177 4.48 -29.13 15.33
C ALA A 177 3.37 -29.41 16.34
N SER A 178 2.26 -30.03 15.94
CA SER A 178 1.15 -30.34 16.84
C SER A 178 1.54 -31.36 17.93
N SER A 179 1.17 -31.07 19.17
CA SER A 179 1.34 -31.93 20.34
C SER A 179 0.03 -32.06 21.15
N PRO A 180 0.00 -32.89 22.21
CA PRO A 180 -1.12 -32.88 23.16
C PRO A 180 -1.31 -31.52 23.84
N GLU A 181 -0.21 -30.83 24.15
CA GLU A 181 -0.19 -29.57 24.91
C GLU A 181 -0.45 -28.34 24.04
N VAL A 182 0.08 -28.31 22.80
CA VAL A 182 -0.01 -27.18 21.87
C VAL A 182 -0.41 -27.65 20.47
N ARG A 183 -1.54 -27.14 19.98
CA ARG A 183 -2.11 -27.47 18.67
C ARG A 183 -2.19 -26.21 17.79
N PRO A 184 -1.25 -25.98 16.86
CA PRO A 184 -1.33 -24.88 15.91
C PRO A 184 -2.43 -25.13 14.86
N SER A 185 -3.08 -24.07 14.40
CA SER A 185 -4.18 -24.20 13.44
C SER A 185 -3.65 -24.37 12.00
N ALA A 186 -3.62 -25.61 11.51
CA ALA A 186 -3.09 -25.93 10.19
C ALA A 186 -3.79 -25.18 9.03
N TRP A 187 -5.12 -24.96 9.11
CA TRP A 187 -5.82 -24.19 8.07
C TRP A 187 -5.44 -22.71 8.09
N GLN A 188 -5.23 -22.12 9.27
CA GLN A 188 -4.75 -20.73 9.38
C GLN A 188 -3.32 -20.60 8.87
N ALA A 189 -2.46 -21.58 9.15
CA ALA A 189 -1.10 -21.63 8.62
C ALA A 189 -1.07 -21.65 7.08
N VAL A 190 -1.94 -22.45 6.45
CA VAL A 190 -2.10 -22.47 4.99
C VAL A 190 -2.62 -21.13 4.46
N VAL A 191 -3.73 -20.61 5.00
CA VAL A 191 -4.37 -19.38 4.49
C VAL A 191 -3.48 -18.16 4.72
N ALA A 192 -2.98 -17.95 5.93
CA ALA A 192 -2.17 -16.80 6.25
C ALA A 192 -0.77 -16.88 5.60
N GLY A 193 -0.15 -18.07 5.58
CA GLY A 193 1.08 -18.32 4.82
C GLY A 193 0.93 -18.03 3.32
N PHE A 194 -0.20 -18.42 2.71
CA PHE A 194 -0.53 -18.08 1.33
C PHE A 194 -0.67 -16.56 1.12
N LEU A 195 -1.45 -15.89 1.97
CA LEU A 195 -1.69 -14.44 1.85
C LEU A 195 -0.39 -13.63 2.02
N VAL A 196 0.43 -13.95 3.02
CA VAL A 196 1.73 -13.30 3.23
C VAL A 196 2.65 -13.54 2.03
N ALA A 197 2.71 -14.76 1.49
CA ALA A 197 3.53 -15.08 0.33
C ALA A 197 3.05 -14.40 -0.97
N VAL A 198 1.74 -14.32 -1.22
CA VAL A 198 1.18 -13.60 -2.37
C VAL A 198 1.50 -12.10 -2.27
N VAL A 199 1.26 -11.48 -1.11
CA VAL A 199 1.46 -10.05 -0.92
C VAL A 199 2.95 -9.69 -0.94
N ALA A 200 3.77 -10.32 -0.11
CA ALA A 200 5.18 -9.99 0.00
C ALA A 200 5.98 -10.42 -1.24
N GLY A 201 5.77 -11.66 -1.72
CA GLY A 201 6.40 -12.17 -2.92
C GLY A 201 5.98 -11.43 -4.19
N GLY A 202 4.68 -11.11 -4.31
CA GLY A 202 4.16 -10.27 -5.40
C GLY A 202 4.72 -8.85 -5.37
N LEU A 203 4.84 -8.24 -4.19
CA LEU A 203 5.47 -6.92 -4.02
C LEU A 203 6.97 -6.95 -4.41
N GLY A 204 7.67 -8.02 -4.04
CA GLY A 204 9.07 -8.26 -4.40
C GLY A 204 9.26 -8.41 -5.92
N ALA A 205 8.44 -9.24 -6.55
CA ALA A 205 8.40 -9.38 -8.01
C ALA A 205 8.06 -8.04 -8.69
N ALA A 206 7.04 -7.32 -8.23
CA ALA A 206 6.64 -6.03 -8.77
C ALA A 206 7.77 -4.98 -8.65
N ARG A 207 8.50 -4.95 -7.53
CA ARG A 207 9.68 -4.10 -7.37
C ARG A 207 10.80 -4.49 -8.33
N ALA A 208 11.03 -5.79 -8.54
CA ALA A 208 12.04 -6.29 -9.47
C ALA A 208 11.71 -5.93 -10.94
N VAL A 209 10.45 -6.03 -11.37
CA VAL A 209 9.99 -5.52 -12.68
C VAL A 209 10.40 -4.05 -12.83
N VAL A 210 10.02 -3.22 -11.85
CA VAL A 210 10.23 -1.77 -11.90
C VAL A 210 11.72 -1.42 -11.86
N ALA A 211 12.52 -2.14 -11.06
CA ALA A 211 13.97 -1.96 -11.03
C ALA A 211 14.60 -2.29 -12.39
N ALA A 212 14.19 -3.38 -13.04
CA ALA A 212 14.72 -3.79 -14.33
C ALA A 212 14.24 -2.88 -15.48
N GLN A 213 12.99 -2.40 -15.46
CA GLN A 213 12.49 -1.37 -16.38
C GLN A 213 13.25 -0.04 -16.22
N VAL A 214 13.48 0.39 -14.98
CA VAL A 214 14.28 1.58 -14.68
C VAL A 214 15.71 1.40 -15.17
N ALA A 215 16.36 0.25 -14.92
CA ALA A 215 17.71 -0.01 -15.42
C ALA A 215 17.78 -0.01 -16.97
N ALA A 216 16.77 -0.57 -17.64
CA ALA A 216 16.69 -0.56 -19.11
C ALA A 216 16.56 0.87 -19.69
N ALA A 217 15.78 1.73 -19.03
CA ALA A 217 15.60 3.15 -19.39
C ALA A 217 16.74 4.06 -18.92
N ALA A 218 17.47 3.68 -17.86
CA ALA A 218 18.56 4.46 -17.27
C ALA A 218 19.89 4.36 -18.03
N ARG A 219 19.91 3.80 -19.25
CA ARG A 219 21.01 3.94 -20.22
C ARG A 219 21.08 5.38 -20.79
N GLY A 220 21.06 6.38 -19.91
CA GLY A 220 21.12 7.81 -20.24
C GLY A 220 20.58 8.77 -19.18
N GLN A 221 19.65 8.36 -18.30
CA GLN A 221 19.02 9.29 -17.34
C GLN A 221 18.78 8.69 -15.93
N ARG A 222 18.95 9.52 -14.89
CA ARG A 222 18.68 9.16 -13.48
C ARG A 222 17.17 9.12 -13.18
N VAL A 223 16.52 7.98 -13.45
CA VAL A 223 15.12 7.76 -13.08
C VAL A 223 14.98 7.34 -11.62
N ARG A 224 14.23 8.10 -10.81
CA ARG A 224 13.94 7.78 -9.39
C ARG A 224 13.16 6.46 -9.26
N SER A 225 13.80 5.43 -8.71
CA SER A 225 13.24 4.09 -8.55
C SER A 225 12.41 3.88 -7.26
N GLY A 226 11.80 4.94 -6.71
CA GLY A 226 11.06 4.89 -5.44
C GLY A 226 9.67 4.22 -5.52
N LEU A 227 8.93 4.26 -4.41
CA LEU A 227 7.55 3.74 -4.31
C LEU A 227 6.61 4.30 -5.41
N GLY A 228 6.80 5.56 -5.80
CA GLY A 228 6.07 6.18 -6.91
C GLY A 228 6.28 5.52 -8.28
N ALA A 229 7.35 4.73 -8.47
CA ALA A 229 7.56 3.94 -9.68
C ALA A 229 6.82 2.59 -9.63
N LEU A 230 6.70 1.97 -8.44
CA LEU A 230 5.85 0.79 -8.22
C LEU A 230 4.38 1.11 -8.53
N LEU A 231 3.92 2.25 -8.06
CA LEU A 231 2.55 2.73 -8.29
C LEU A 231 2.20 2.95 -9.77
N ARG A 232 3.19 3.08 -10.67
CA ARG A 232 2.96 3.13 -12.14
C ARG A 232 2.54 1.80 -12.74
N LEU A 233 2.71 0.68 -12.03
CA LEU A 233 2.17 -0.61 -12.46
C LEU A 233 0.64 -0.66 -12.36
N LEU A 234 0.02 0.13 -11.46
CA LEU A 234 -1.43 0.21 -11.31
C LEU A 234 -2.04 1.12 -12.38
N PRO A 235 -3.30 0.87 -12.82
CA PRO A 235 -4.09 1.85 -13.55
C PRO A 235 -4.28 3.15 -12.74
N ASP A 236 -4.51 4.28 -13.42
CA ASP A 236 -4.50 5.60 -12.78
C ASP A 236 -5.52 5.79 -11.64
N ARG A 237 -6.72 5.19 -11.77
CA ARG A 237 -7.80 5.27 -10.77
C ARG A 237 -7.41 4.56 -9.46
N PRO A 238 -7.11 3.25 -9.44
CA PRO A 238 -6.65 2.59 -8.21
C PRO A 238 -5.32 3.17 -7.71
N ARG A 239 -4.45 3.68 -8.58
CA ARG A 239 -3.24 4.42 -8.15
C ARG A 239 -3.58 5.65 -7.30
N SER A 240 -4.55 6.47 -7.74
CA SER A 240 -5.02 7.65 -7.00
C SER A 240 -5.60 7.26 -5.64
N LEU A 241 -6.43 6.21 -5.59
CA LEU A 241 -6.97 5.65 -4.33
C LEU A 241 -5.86 5.15 -3.40
N VAL A 242 -4.91 4.36 -3.88
CA VAL A 242 -3.79 3.84 -3.06
C VAL A 242 -2.95 4.97 -2.47
N ILE A 243 -2.73 6.06 -3.21
CA ILE A 243 -2.00 7.24 -2.69
C ILE A 243 -2.81 7.93 -1.58
N GLY A 244 -4.12 8.09 -1.74
CA GLY A 244 -5.00 8.66 -0.72
C GLY A 244 -5.11 7.79 0.54
N VAL A 245 -5.36 6.49 0.37
CA VAL A 245 -5.43 5.49 1.46
C VAL A 245 -4.11 5.42 2.21
N ALA A 246 -2.97 5.37 1.52
CA ALA A 246 -1.66 5.38 2.16
C ALA A 246 -1.41 6.69 2.94
N GLY A 247 -1.85 7.84 2.42
CA GLY A 247 -1.79 9.12 3.12
C GLY A 247 -2.63 9.14 4.39
N ALA A 248 -3.89 8.72 4.32
CA ALA A 248 -4.79 8.64 5.47
C ALA A 248 -4.28 7.65 6.54
N LEU A 249 -3.86 6.45 6.14
CA LEU A 249 -3.25 5.46 7.03
C LEU A 249 -1.95 5.97 7.67
N SER A 250 -1.12 6.73 6.94
CA SER A 250 0.10 7.32 7.52
C SER A 250 -0.21 8.30 8.63
N VAL A 251 -1.26 9.12 8.49
CA VAL A 251 -1.73 10.03 9.54
C VAL A 251 -2.27 9.25 10.73
N LEU A 252 -3.18 8.30 10.51
CA LEU A 252 -3.74 7.47 11.59
C LEU A 252 -2.65 6.75 12.38
N LEU A 253 -1.75 6.02 11.70
CA LEU A 253 -0.67 5.27 12.34
C LEU A 253 0.32 6.19 13.06
N ALA A 254 0.60 7.39 12.53
CA ALA A 254 1.41 8.38 13.23
C ALA A 254 0.72 8.89 14.51
N SER A 255 -0.59 9.18 14.46
CA SER A 255 -1.38 9.55 15.65
C SER A 255 -1.41 8.42 16.69
N GLY A 256 -1.63 7.18 16.27
CA GLY A 256 -1.58 6.01 17.14
C GLY A 256 -0.20 5.82 17.80
N ALA A 257 0.89 6.01 17.04
CA ALA A 257 2.25 5.95 17.58
C ALA A 257 2.57 7.09 18.54
N VAL A 258 2.07 8.31 18.29
CA VAL A 258 2.20 9.44 19.24
C VAL A 258 1.44 9.16 20.54
N LEU A 259 0.23 8.58 20.47
CA LEU A 259 -0.54 8.21 21.66
C LEU A 259 0.17 7.13 22.50
N VAL A 260 0.67 6.06 21.85
CA VAL A 260 1.44 5.01 22.54
C VAL A 260 2.72 5.58 23.15
N GLY A 261 3.47 6.39 22.41
CA GLY A 261 4.70 7.01 22.89
C GLY A 261 4.46 7.97 24.07
N ALA A 262 3.40 8.78 24.00
CA ALA A 262 3.00 9.66 25.09
C ALA A 262 2.58 8.86 26.34
N SER A 263 1.77 7.81 26.16
CA SER A 263 1.28 7.01 27.29
C SER A 263 2.37 6.14 27.93
N LEU A 264 3.36 5.69 27.15
CA LEU A 264 4.55 5.04 27.71
C LEU A 264 5.45 6.04 28.46
N ALA A 265 5.61 7.26 27.93
CA ALA A 265 6.39 8.30 28.59
C ALA A 265 5.77 8.77 29.92
N THR A 266 4.43 8.79 30.05
CA THR A 266 3.77 9.12 31.32
C THR A 266 3.80 7.98 32.34
N ASN A 267 3.84 6.72 31.88
CA ASN A 267 3.76 5.54 32.75
C ASN A 267 5.10 4.78 32.89
N MET A 268 6.23 5.44 32.62
CA MET A 268 7.56 4.81 32.63
C MET A 268 7.87 4.11 33.97
N SER A 269 7.54 4.75 35.10
CA SER A 269 7.75 4.17 36.44
C SER A 269 6.94 2.88 36.69
N ALA A 270 5.77 2.73 36.07
CA ALA A 270 4.99 1.50 36.15
C ALA A 270 5.60 0.39 35.27
N ALA A 271 6.20 0.75 34.13
CA ALA A 271 6.96 -0.18 33.29
C ALA A 271 8.22 -0.67 34.01
N ASP A 272 9.00 0.23 34.64
CA ASP A 272 10.20 -0.10 35.41
C ASP A 272 9.87 -1.09 36.55
N HIS A 273 8.83 -0.82 37.34
CA HIS A 273 8.39 -1.76 38.39
C HIS A 273 8.00 -3.15 37.86
N LEU A 274 7.37 -3.24 36.68
CA LEU A 274 7.05 -4.55 36.07
C LEU A 274 8.29 -5.27 35.54
N TYR A 275 9.29 -4.54 35.05
CA TYR A 275 10.59 -5.09 34.67
C TYR A 275 11.36 -5.63 35.88
N ASP A 276 11.35 -4.90 37.01
CA ASP A 276 11.95 -5.34 38.27
C ASP A 276 11.24 -6.58 38.83
N LEU A 277 9.90 -6.63 38.77
CA LEU A 277 9.10 -7.79 39.20
C LEU A 277 9.35 -9.04 38.34
N LEU A 278 9.60 -8.89 37.03
CA LEU A 278 9.96 -10.01 36.16
C LEU A 278 11.42 -10.47 36.34
N ALA A 279 12.28 -9.61 36.90
CA ALA A 279 13.71 -9.82 37.10
C ALA A 279 14.42 -10.61 35.96
N PRO A 280 14.24 -10.24 34.67
CA PRO A 280 14.50 -11.14 33.54
C PRO A 280 16.01 -11.37 33.25
N GLY A 281 16.90 -10.73 34.01
CA GLY A 281 18.34 -10.71 33.75
C GLY A 281 18.71 -10.08 32.41
N VAL A 282 20.00 -10.11 32.05
CA VAL A 282 20.48 -9.46 30.82
C VAL A 282 19.91 -10.14 29.56
N VAL A 283 19.97 -11.47 29.48
CA VAL A 283 19.53 -12.21 28.29
C VAL A 283 18.01 -12.19 28.16
N GLY A 284 17.28 -12.43 29.26
CA GLY A 284 15.82 -12.35 29.24
C GLY A 284 15.32 -10.93 28.99
N GLY A 285 15.98 -9.90 29.51
CA GLY A 285 15.65 -8.50 29.23
C GLY A 285 15.78 -8.14 27.75
N VAL A 286 16.84 -8.61 27.06
CA VAL A 286 16.99 -8.43 25.60
C VAL A 286 15.90 -9.19 24.83
N LEU A 287 15.56 -10.42 25.24
CA LEU A 287 14.48 -11.19 24.61
C LEU A 287 13.10 -10.54 24.83
N LEU A 288 12.84 -10.01 26.03
CA LEU A 288 11.63 -9.28 26.37
C LEU A 288 11.50 -8.02 25.51
N LEU A 289 12.54 -7.19 25.43
CA LEU A 289 12.57 -6.00 24.57
C LEU A 289 12.29 -6.33 23.09
N LEU A 290 12.78 -7.46 22.58
CA LEU A 290 12.47 -7.93 21.22
C LEU A 290 10.99 -8.32 21.06
N VAL A 291 10.38 -8.93 22.08
CA VAL A 291 8.94 -9.24 22.10
C VAL A 291 8.12 -7.95 22.14
N GLU A 292 8.49 -6.98 22.96
CA GLU A 292 7.81 -5.67 23.05
C GLU A 292 7.88 -4.90 21.73
N LEU A 293 9.05 -4.84 21.10
CA LEU A 293 9.23 -4.24 19.78
C LEU A 293 8.40 -4.96 18.70
N ALA A 294 8.22 -6.28 18.83
CA ALA A 294 7.34 -7.05 17.95
C ALA A 294 5.84 -6.81 18.23
N PHE A 295 5.48 -6.43 19.47
CA PHE A 295 4.12 -6.03 19.83
C PHE A 295 3.80 -4.57 19.50
N LEU A 296 4.80 -3.68 19.37
CA LEU A 296 4.62 -2.25 19.10
C LEU A 296 3.65 -1.92 17.94
N PRO A 297 3.63 -2.64 16.79
CA PRO A 297 2.64 -2.37 15.74
C PRO A 297 1.19 -2.63 16.17
N ASN A 298 0.94 -3.58 17.08
CA ASN A 298 -0.39 -3.81 17.67
C ASN A 298 -0.78 -2.62 18.54
N ALA A 299 0.12 -2.19 19.43
CA ALA A 299 -0.12 -1.03 20.29
C ALA A 299 -0.45 0.22 19.46
N VAL A 300 0.25 0.46 18.35
CA VAL A 300 -0.07 1.57 17.41
C VAL A 300 -1.48 1.44 16.84
N ILE A 301 -1.92 0.24 16.45
CA ILE A 301 -3.28 -0.01 15.93
C ILE A 301 -4.34 0.15 17.05
N TRP A 302 -4.02 -0.21 18.29
CA TRP A 302 -4.88 0.03 19.45
C TRP A 302 -4.99 1.54 19.74
N GLY A 303 -3.90 2.30 19.58
CA GLY A 303 -3.90 3.76 19.61
C GLY A 303 -4.74 4.38 18.47
N VAL A 304 -4.75 3.78 17.28
CA VAL A 304 -5.69 4.17 16.20
C VAL A 304 -7.14 3.89 16.61
N ALA A 305 -7.42 2.72 17.19
CA ALA A 305 -8.77 2.39 17.65
C ALA A 305 -9.28 3.32 18.77
N TYR A 306 -8.38 3.77 19.65
CA TYR A 306 -8.65 4.83 20.63
C TYR A 306 -8.93 6.17 19.93
N ALA A 307 -8.10 6.60 18.97
CA ALA A 307 -8.29 7.85 18.23
C ALA A 307 -9.57 7.89 17.36
N VAL A 308 -10.06 6.73 16.90
CA VAL A 308 -11.33 6.57 16.16
C VAL A 308 -12.54 6.52 17.12
N GLY A 309 -12.33 6.34 18.43
CA GLY A 309 -13.39 6.36 19.45
C GLY A 309 -13.69 5.03 20.14
N PRO A 310 -13.94 3.89 19.44
CA PRO A 310 -14.33 2.63 20.09
C PRO A 310 -13.32 2.05 21.06
N GLY A 311 -12.04 2.41 20.93
CA GLY A 311 -11.00 1.90 21.77
C GLY A 311 -10.75 0.40 21.61
N PHE A 312 -10.28 -0.23 22.68
CA PHE A 312 -9.94 -1.65 22.73
C PHE A 312 -10.25 -2.26 24.10
N SER A 313 -10.40 -3.58 24.16
CA SER A 313 -10.59 -4.32 25.41
C SER A 313 -9.32 -5.10 25.78
N VAL A 314 -8.95 -5.12 27.06
CA VAL A 314 -7.85 -5.93 27.60
C VAL A 314 -8.46 -7.05 28.46
N GLY A 315 -9.28 -7.88 27.81
CA GLY A 315 -10.10 -8.91 28.44
C GLY A 315 -11.59 -8.55 28.55
N ALA A 316 -12.41 -9.57 28.81
CA ALA A 316 -13.85 -9.43 28.94
C ALA A 316 -14.23 -8.48 30.10
N GLY A 317 -15.17 -7.58 29.81
CA GLY A 317 -15.64 -6.54 30.74
C GLY A 317 -14.75 -5.31 30.85
N THR A 318 -13.63 -5.23 30.10
CA THR A 318 -12.75 -4.05 30.10
C THR A 318 -12.86 -3.26 28.79
N SER A 319 -12.68 -1.94 28.87
CA SER A 319 -12.67 -1.06 27.69
C SER A 319 -11.85 0.20 27.95
N VAL A 320 -10.90 0.49 27.06
CA VAL A 320 -10.05 1.69 27.08
C VAL A 320 -10.46 2.58 25.92
N SER A 321 -11.18 3.68 26.20
CA SER A 321 -11.73 4.59 25.20
C SER A 321 -11.54 6.06 25.60
N PRO A 322 -11.63 7.03 24.66
CA PRO A 322 -11.63 8.46 24.99
C PRO A 322 -12.82 8.90 25.86
N THR A 323 -13.91 8.13 25.88
CA THR A 323 -15.10 8.40 26.68
C THR A 323 -15.07 7.77 28.07
N GLY A 324 -14.09 6.90 28.36
CA GLY A 324 -13.95 6.25 29.67
C GLY A 324 -12.99 5.05 29.63
N VAL A 325 -12.32 4.82 30.76
CA VAL A 325 -11.37 3.72 30.96
C VAL A 325 -11.88 2.82 32.08
N PHE A 326 -12.31 1.61 31.70
CA PHE A 326 -12.76 0.56 32.59
C PHE A 326 -11.76 -0.60 32.49
N LEU A 327 -10.93 -0.74 33.52
CA LEU A 327 -9.94 -1.81 33.65
C LEU A 327 -10.19 -2.58 34.95
N ASP A 328 -9.78 -3.83 34.94
CA ASP A 328 -9.79 -4.78 36.06
C ASP A 328 -8.40 -5.45 36.06
N ALA A 329 -8.18 -6.55 36.78
CA ALA A 329 -6.89 -7.24 36.83
C ALA A 329 -6.31 -7.56 35.43
N VAL A 330 -5.26 -6.84 35.05
CA VAL A 330 -4.53 -6.98 33.78
C VAL A 330 -3.31 -7.91 33.98
N PRO A 331 -2.94 -8.77 33.01
CA PRO A 331 -1.71 -9.57 33.11
C PRO A 331 -0.45 -8.71 33.29
N ALA A 332 0.53 -9.22 34.03
CA ALA A 332 1.84 -8.60 34.21
C ALA A 332 2.69 -8.71 32.92
N PHE A 333 2.36 -7.90 31.92
CA PHE A 333 3.08 -7.76 30.65
C PHE A 333 3.45 -6.28 30.49
N PRO A 334 4.74 -5.89 30.50
CA PRO A 334 5.12 -4.48 30.65
C PRO A 334 4.57 -3.50 29.58
N PRO A 335 4.29 -3.89 28.31
CA PRO A 335 3.58 -3.02 27.37
C PRO A 335 2.16 -2.61 27.80
N LEU A 336 1.54 -3.33 28.75
CA LEU A 336 0.25 -2.97 29.35
C LEU A 336 0.40 -1.96 30.51
N ALA A 337 1.63 -1.62 30.93
CA ALA A 337 1.89 -0.46 31.79
C ALA A 337 1.52 0.87 31.11
N ALA A 338 1.57 0.91 29.77
CA ALA A 338 1.18 2.07 28.98
C ALA A 338 -0.35 2.23 28.82
N LEU A 339 -1.16 1.54 29.63
CA LEU A 339 -2.61 1.77 29.70
C LEU A 339 -2.87 3.00 30.59
N PRO A 340 -3.86 3.86 30.26
CA PRO A 340 -4.28 4.93 31.16
C PRO A 340 -4.86 4.36 32.45
N GLU A 341 -4.70 5.09 33.56
CA GLU A 341 -5.34 4.75 34.83
C GLU A 341 -6.88 4.73 34.70
N PRO A 342 -7.60 3.88 35.48
CA PRO A 342 -9.07 3.84 35.47
C PRO A 342 -9.66 5.19 35.89
N GLY A 343 -10.53 5.76 35.05
CA GLY A 343 -11.13 7.06 35.32
C GLY A 343 -11.63 7.80 34.07
N PRO A 344 -12.06 9.08 34.22
CA PRO A 344 -12.34 9.95 33.09
C PRO A 344 -11.06 10.20 32.30
N ALA A 345 -11.10 9.97 30.98
CA ALA A 345 -9.92 10.15 30.14
C ALA A 345 -9.41 11.61 30.21
N PRO A 346 -8.08 11.85 30.24
CA PRO A 346 -7.54 13.20 30.25
C PRO A 346 -8.08 14.04 29.08
N ALA A 347 -8.47 15.29 29.32
CA ALA A 347 -9.06 16.15 28.29
C ALA A 347 -8.15 16.34 27.05
N VAL A 348 -6.83 16.23 27.23
CA VAL A 348 -5.84 16.25 26.14
C VAL A 348 -6.02 15.06 25.18
N SER A 349 -6.43 13.90 25.69
CA SER A 349 -6.70 12.70 24.87
C SER A 349 -7.88 12.88 23.92
N LEU A 350 -8.79 13.84 24.16
CA LEU A 350 -9.87 14.18 23.22
C LEU A 350 -9.33 14.77 21.91
N LEU A 351 -8.11 15.33 21.89
CA LEU A 351 -7.46 15.76 20.64
C LEU A 351 -7.17 14.57 19.70
N ALA A 352 -7.12 13.34 20.21
CA ALA A 352 -7.01 12.14 19.39
C ALA A 352 -8.18 11.98 18.41
N LEU A 353 -9.39 12.39 18.81
CA LEU A 353 -10.61 12.31 18.00
C LEU A 353 -10.53 13.18 16.74
N ALA A 354 -9.62 14.15 16.66
CA ALA A 354 -9.38 14.92 15.44
C ALA A 354 -8.57 14.15 14.38
N ALA A 355 -7.81 13.12 14.78
CA ALA A 355 -6.93 12.36 13.90
C ALA A 355 -7.64 11.72 12.68
N PRO A 356 -8.79 11.03 12.80
CA PRO A 356 -9.49 10.46 11.64
C PRO A 356 -9.97 11.53 10.64
N PHE A 357 -10.40 12.70 11.11
CA PHE A 357 -10.78 13.82 10.23
C PHE A 357 -9.58 14.41 9.48
N VAL A 358 -8.43 14.57 10.16
CA VAL A 358 -7.17 15.01 9.52
C VAL A 358 -6.68 13.97 8.52
N ALA A 359 -6.76 12.67 8.85
CA ALA A 359 -6.44 11.58 7.95
C ALA A 359 -7.32 11.58 6.69
N GLY A 360 -8.63 11.79 6.85
CA GLY A 360 -9.57 11.96 5.74
C GLY A 360 -9.22 13.15 4.87
N ALA A 361 -8.96 14.31 5.47
CA ALA A 361 -8.57 15.50 4.74
C ALA A 361 -7.29 15.29 3.89
N VAL A 362 -6.26 14.68 4.48
CA VAL A 362 -5.03 14.32 3.77
C VAL A 362 -5.29 13.31 2.66
N GLY A 363 -6.05 12.24 2.95
CA GLY A 363 -6.39 11.20 1.97
C GLY A 363 -7.16 11.74 0.76
N GLY A 364 -8.24 12.49 1.00
CA GLY A 364 -9.07 13.08 -0.06
C GLY A 364 -8.29 14.07 -0.94
N VAL A 365 -7.48 14.94 -0.34
CA VAL A 365 -6.59 15.86 -1.07
C VAL A 365 -5.58 15.10 -1.94
N LEU A 366 -4.98 14.04 -1.41
CA LEU A 366 -3.97 13.24 -2.13
C LEU A 366 -4.59 12.41 -3.27
N THR A 367 -5.79 11.85 -3.09
CA THR A 367 -6.57 11.18 -4.14
C THR A 367 -6.80 12.13 -5.32
N ILE A 368 -7.38 13.31 -5.05
CA ILE A 368 -7.73 14.29 -6.10
C ILE A 368 -6.49 14.94 -6.73
N ARG A 369 -5.44 15.26 -5.97
CA ARG A 369 -4.18 15.76 -6.55
C ARG A 369 -3.52 14.74 -7.48
N SER A 370 -3.70 13.44 -7.22
CA SER A 370 -3.17 12.37 -8.07
C SER A 370 -3.96 12.17 -9.36
N ARG A 371 -5.28 12.41 -9.34
CA ARG A 371 -6.16 12.43 -10.53
C ARG A 371 -7.41 13.30 -10.26
N PRO A 372 -7.44 14.55 -10.74
CA PRO A 372 -8.62 15.41 -10.62
C PRO A 372 -9.87 14.78 -11.24
N ALA A 373 -11.04 15.09 -10.69
CA ALA A 373 -12.31 14.61 -11.22
C ALA A 373 -12.84 15.61 -12.27
N PRO A 374 -13.18 15.16 -13.49
CA PRO A 374 -13.67 16.04 -14.56
C PRO A 374 -15.08 16.59 -14.27
N VAL A 375 -15.87 15.85 -13.48
CA VAL A 375 -17.17 16.29 -12.95
C VAL A 375 -17.03 16.68 -11.48
N SER A 376 -17.68 17.77 -11.09
CA SER A 376 -17.55 18.35 -9.73
C SER A 376 -18.00 17.38 -8.64
N GLU A 377 -19.14 16.72 -8.86
CA GLU A 377 -19.77 15.73 -7.98
C GLU A 377 -18.94 14.45 -7.81
N GLY A 378 -18.14 14.09 -8.83
CA GLY A 378 -17.29 12.91 -8.76
C GLY A 378 -16.18 13.01 -7.72
N ALA A 379 -15.72 14.23 -7.41
CA ALA A 379 -14.64 14.43 -6.44
C ALA A 379 -14.99 13.95 -5.02
N PRO A 380 -16.09 14.41 -4.38
CA PRO A 380 -16.48 13.91 -3.06
C PRO A 380 -16.75 12.39 -3.06
N MET A 381 -17.31 11.83 -4.13
CA MET A 381 -17.49 10.37 -4.26
C MET A 381 -16.15 9.61 -4.19
N TRP A 382 -15.12 10.02 -4.94
CA TRP A 382 -13.80 9.38 -4.88
C TRP A 382 -13.08 9.64 -3.54
N GLY A 383 -13.36 10.78 -2.88
CA GLY A 383 -12.93 11.05 -1.50
C GLY A 383 -13.55 10.05 -0.52
N PHE A 384 -14.87 9.86 -0.56
CA PHE A 384 -15.57 8.90 0.29
C PHE A 384 -15.07 7.47 0.05
N VAL A 385 -14.90 7.04 -1.20
CA VAL A 385 -14.31 5.73 -1.54
C VAL A 385 -12.90 5.56 -0.96
N THR A 386 -12.08 6.63 -0.91
CA THR A 386 -10.77 6.60 -0.24
C THR A 386 -10.90 6.35 1.26
N GLY A 387 -11.85 7.02 1.94
CA GLY A 387 -12.10 6.80 3.37
C GLY A 387 -12.69 5.44 3.68
N ALA A 388 -13.65 4.96 2.88
CA ALA A 388 -14.21 3.61 3.01
C ALA A 388 -13.15 2.51 2.85
N LEU A 389 -12.23 2.66 1.88
CA LEU A 389 -11.08 1.76 1.73
C LEU A 389 -10.10 1.88 2.91
N THR A 390 -9.90 3.08 3.45
CA THR A 390 -9.08 3.28 4.67
C THR A 390 -9.70 2.57 5.86
N GLY A 391 -11.00 2.73 6.10
CA GLY A 391 -11.74 2.04 7.16
C GLY A 391 -11.72 0.51 7.01
N ALA A 392 -11.82 -0.01 5.78
CA ALA A 392 -11.65 -1.45 5.52
C ALA A 392 -10.24 -1.96 5.84
N VAL A 393 -9.19 -1.18 5.55
CA VAL A 393 -7.81 -1.54 5.96
C VAL A 393 -7.64 -1.42 7.47
N VAL A 394 -8.21 -0.41 8.12
CA VAL A 394 -8.19 -0.27 9.59
C VAL A 394 -8.95 -1.42 10.28
N ALA A 395 -10.06 -1.88 9.70
CA ALA A 395 -10.78 -3.07 10.18
C ALA A 395 -9.90 -4.32 10.13
N LEU A 396 -9.22 -4.54 9.01
CA LEU A 396 -8.30 -5.66 8.84
C LEU A 396 -7.11 -5.58 9.80
N LEU A 397 -6.50 -4.41 9.94
CA LEU A 397 -5.42 -4.18 10.92
C LEU A 397 -5.90 -4.42 12.35
N SER A 398 -7.09 -3.94 12.70
CA SER A 398 -7.69 -4.16 14.02
C SER A 398 -7.92 -5.65 14.29
N ALA A 399 -8.48 -6.38 13.33
CA ALA A 399 -8.71 -7.83 13.41
C ALA A 399 -7.41 -8.65 13.51
N LEU A 400 -6.31 -8.17 12.92
CA LEU A 400 -4.98 -8.76 13.03
C LEU A 400 -4.24 -8.31 14.30
N SER A 401 -4.57 -7.16 14.89
CA SER A 401 -3.94 -6.67 16.13
C SER A 401 -4.57 -7.20 17.41
N GLY A 402 -5.63 -8.00 17.29
CA GLY A 402 -6.45 -8.50 18.39
C GLY A 402 -6.71 -9.99 18.25
N GLY A 403 -7.10 -10.61 19.36
CA GLY A 403 -7.42 -12.03 19.42
C GLY A 403 -7.56 -12.53 20.85
N PRO A 404 -7.90 -13.81 21.05
CA PRO A 404 -7.84 -14.42 22.36
C PRO A 404 -6.38 -14.54 22.80
N LEU A 405 -6.10 -14.36 24.09
CA LEU A 405 -4.82 -14.65 24.73
C LEU A 405 -4.90 -15.88 25.66
N GLY A 406 -6.11 -16.41 25.86
CA GLY A 406 -6.39 -17.59 26.67
C GLY A 406 -7.89 -17.85 26.76
N GLY A 407 -8.31 -18.61 27.77
CA GLY A 407 -9.72 -18.84 28.10
C GLY A 407 -10.34 -17.75 28.98
N GLY A 408 -11.63 -17.92 29.30
CA GLY A 408 -12.37 -17.04 30.22
C GLY A 408 -12.27 -15.57 29.83
N ARG A 409 -11.84 -14.72 30.77
CA ARG A 409 -11.71 -13.27 30.53
C ARG A 409 -10.70 -12.91 29.45
N MET A 410 -9.67 -13.73 29.20
CA MET A 410 -8.66 -13.46 28.17
C MET A 410 -9.08 -13.93 26.76
N ALA A 411 -10.33 -14.36 26.56
CA ALA A 411 -10.84 -14.74 25.25
C ALA A 411 -11.04 -13.55 24.28
N THR A 412 -11.11 -12.31 24.78
CA THR A 412 -11.32 -11.10 23.97
C THR A 412 -10.31 -10.00 24.32
N VAL A 413 -9.22 -9.90 23.55
CA VAL A 413 -8.20 -8.86 23.71
C VAL A 413 -8.00 -8.11 22.39
N GLY A 414 -7.92 -6.78 22.44
CA GLY A 414 -7.74 -5.89 21.30
C GLY A 414 -9.00 -5.14 20.84
N PRO A 415 -8.91 -4.41 19.71
CA PRO A 415 -9.98 -3.55 19.20
C PRO A 415 -11.09 -4.31 18.47
N SER A 416 -12.32 -3.81 18.54
CA SER A 416 -13.45 -4.35 17.78
C SER A 416 -13.36 -3.96 16.30
N ALA A 417 -12.82 -4.87 15.49
CA ALA A 417 -12.51 -4.64 14.07
C ALA A 417 -13.66 -4.03 13.25
N TRP A 418 -14.90 -4.49 13.44
CA TRP A 418 -16.08 -3.93 12.77
C TRP A 418 -16.37 -2.50 13.22
N ARG A 419 -16.40 -2.23 14.54
CA ARG A 419 -16.75 -0.91 15.09
C ARG A 419 -15.71 0.15 14.69
N VAL A 420 -14.43 -0.18 14.85
CA VAL A 420 -13.31 0.71 14.47
C VAL A 420 -13.27 0.91 12.96
N GLY A 421 -13.45 -0.16 12.18
CA GLY A 421 -13.50 -0.08 10.72
C GLY A 421 -14.64 0.77 10.17
N LEU A 422 -15.84 0.64 10.74
CA LEU A 422 -17.04 1.38 10.33
C LEU A 422 -16.92 2.86 10.67
N LEU A 423 -16.50 3.22 11.90
CA LEU A 423 -16.32 4.62 12.27
C LEU A 423 -15.15 5.25 11.50
N ALA A 424 -14.01 4.56 11.36
CA ALA A 424 -12.93 5.04 10.51
C ALA A 424 -13.38 5.25 9.05
N ALA A 425 -14.21 4.36 8.49
CA ALA A 425 -14.77 4.54 7.15
C ALA A 425 -15.65 5.81 7.04
N LEU A 426 -16.46 6.10 8.07
CA LEU A 426 -17.36 7.26 8.10
C LEU A 426 -16.59 8.57 8.33
N GLU A 427 -15.77 8.65 9.39
CA GLU A 427 -15.03 9.88 9.76
C GLU A 427 -14.01 10.27 8.68
N VAL A 428 -13.17 9.31 8.27
CA VAL A 428 -12.19 9.50 7.19
C VAL A 428 -12.93 9.72 5.86
N GLY A 429 -14.04 9.03 5.60
CA GLY A 429 -14.83 9.14 4.38
C GLY A 429 -15.51 10.49 4.19
N ILE A 430 -16.18 11.00 5.22
CA ILE A 430 -16.85 12.30 5.19
C ILE A 430 -15.80 13.42 5.07
N ALA A 431 -14.73 13.38 5.88
CA ALA A 431 -13.65 14.36 5.79
C ALA A 431 -12.92 14.31 4.44
N ALA A 432 -12.67 13.11 3.90
CA ALA A 432 -12.08 12.94 2.58
C ALA A 432 -12.99 13.42 1.45
N ALA A 433 -14.30 13.23 1.54
CA ALA A 433 -15.27 13.73 0.57
C ALA A 433 -15.26 15.27 0.51
N ILE A 434 -15.35 15.92 1.67
CA ILE A 434 -15.32 17.38 1.79
C ILE A 434 -13.99 17.94 1.26
N ALA A 435 -12.86 17.35 1.70
CA ALA A 435 -11.54 17.81 1.29
C ALA A 435 -11.23 17.53 -0.19
N ALA A 436 -11.73 16.42 -0.74
CA ALA A 436 -11.65 16.11 -2.17
C ALA A 436 -12.44 17.13 -3.00
N TRP A 437 -13.67 17.47 -2.59
CA TRP A 437 -14.48 18.48 -3.25
C TRP A 437 -13.82 19.87 -3.22
N ALA A 438 -13.32 20.30 -2.05
CA ALA A 438 -12.59 21.56 -1.90
C ALA A 438 -11.30 21.59 -2.74
N ALA A 439 -10.52 20.51 -2.75
CA ALA A 439 -9.33 20.40 -3.58
C ALA A 439 -9.65 20.45 -5.08
N ASN A 440 -10.70 19.73 -5.53
CA ASN A 440 -11.08 19.68 -6.95
C ASN A 440 -11.58 21.04 -7.44
N THR A 441 -12.45 21.70 -6.67
CA THR A 441 -12.94 23.06 -6.99
C THR A 441 -11.81 24.09 -7.00
N MET A 442 -10.84 24.02 -6.08
CA MET A 442 -9.64 24.87 -6.13
C MET A 442 -8.78 24.60 -7.37
N ILE A 443 -8.60 23.34 -7.79
CA ILE A 443 -7.83 22.98 -8.99
C ILE A 443 -8.52 23.52 -10.25
N LEU A 444 -9.83 23.31 -10.40
CA LEU A 444 -10.60 23.75 -11.56
C LEU A 444 -10.71 25.29 -11.66
N ARG A 445 -10.70 26.01 -10.54
CA ARG A 445 -10.76 27.49 -10.53
C ARG A 445 -9.42 28.18 -10.82
N ARG A 446 -8.28 27.47 -10.82
CA ARG A 446 -6.94 28.05 -11.11
C ARG A 446 -6.83 28.75 -12.47
N PRO A 447 -7.17 28.12 -13.62
CA PRO A 447 -7.05 28.77 -14.92
C PRO A 447 -7.93 30.03 -15.02
N ALA A 448 -9.22 29.93 -14.68
CA ALA A 448 -10.14 31.07 -14.70
C ALA A 448 -9.67 32.24 -13.80
N ARG A 449 -9.03 31.93 -12.66
CA ARG A 449 -8.45 32.95 -11.77
C ARG A 449 -7.20 33.60 -12.37
N ALA A 450 -6.31 32.83 -12.99
CA ALA A 450 -5.14 33.37 -13.68
C ALA A 450 -5.53 34.28 -14.87
N GLU A 451 -6.55 33.89 -15.63
CA GLU A 451 -7.13 34.70 -16.71
C GLU A 451 -7.77 36.00 -16.18
N ALA A 452 -8.54 35.92 -15.08
CA ALA A 452 -9.14 37.09 -14.43
C ALA A 452 -8.08 38.04 -13.85
N GLU A 453 -7.02 37.53 -13.23
CA GLU A 453 -5.91 38.33 -12.69
C GLU A 453 -5.10 39.00 -13.84
N ALA A 454 -4.87 38.30 -14.95
CA ALA A 454 -4.27 38.87 -16.16
C ALA A 454 -5.14 39.97 -16.79
N GLY A 455 -6.45 39.73 -16.93
CA GLY A 455 -7.42 40.70 -17.45
C GLY A 455 -7.56 41.94 -16.55
N ALA A 456 -7.57 41.77 -15.23
CA ALA A 456 -7.57 42.87 -14.27
C ALA A 456 -6.29 43.71 -14.35
N GLY A 457 -5.13 43.06 -14.54
CA GLY A 457 -3.85 43.73 -14.79
C GLY A 457 -3.85 44.59 -16.06
N ALA A 458 -4.39 44.06 -17.17
CA ALA A 458 -4.57 44.78 -18.42
C ALA A 458 -5.53 45.99 -18.24
N GLY A 459 -6.66 45.78 -17.55
CA GLY A 459 -7.62 46.85 -17.24
C GLY A 459 -7.04 47.97 -16.36
N ARG A 460 -6.19 47.64 -15.37
CA ARG A 460 -5.46 48.63 -14.56
C ARG A 460 -4.46 49.43 -15.40
N ARG A 461 -3.69 48.78 -16.29
CA ARG A 461 -2.80 49.47 -17.24
C ARG A 461 -3.58 50.39 -18.19
N ALA A 462 -4.72 49.97 -18.71
CA ALA A 462 -5.59 50.78 -19.55
C ALA A 462 -6.17 52.01 -18.81
N LYS A 463 -6.64 51.84 -17.57
CA LYS A 463 -7.10 52.98 -16.73
C LYS A 463 -5.96 53.93 -16.36
N ALA A 464 -4.75 53.43 -16.11
CA ALA A 464 -3.58 54.29 -15.87
C ALA A 464 -3.25 55.17 -17.08
N LYS A 465 -3.36 54.63 -18.31
CA LYS A 465 -3.16 55.38 -19.58
C LYS A 465 -4.31 56.35 -19.91
N LYS A 466 -5.47 56.24 -19.26
CA LYS A 466 -6.64 57.13 -19.42
C LYS A 466 -6.82 58.18 -18.31
N ARG A 467 -5.93 58.26 -17.30
CA ARG A 467 -5.95 59.41 -16.36
C ARG A 467 -5.48 60.65 -17.12
N PRO A 468 -6.27 61.75 -17.16
CA PRO A 468 -5.82 62.97 -17.83
C PRO A 468 -4.59 63.53 -17.10
N ALA A 469 -3.58 63.93 -17.88
CA ALA A 469 -2.36 64.51 -17.35
C ALA A 469 -2.70 65.81 -16.59
N LYS A 470 -2.34 65.89 -15.31
CA LYS A 470 -2.51 67.11 -14.52
C LYS A 470 -1.57 68.17 -15.09
N ARG A 471 -2.15 69.23 -15.66
CA ARG A 471 -1.51 70.35 -16.35
C ARG A 471 -0.20 70.79 -15.64
N PRO A 472 0.98 70.74 -16.30
CA PRO A 472 2.21 71.23 -15.69
C PRO A 472 2.08 72.72 -15.36
N ARG A 473 2.54 73.14 -14.17
CA ARG A 473 2.74 74.57 -13.89
C ARG A 473 3.90 75.05 -14.73
N THR A 474 3.70 76.14 -15.44
CA THR A 474 4.76 76.85 -16.17
C THR A 474 5.91 77.14 -15.23
N ARG A 475 7.11 76.68 -15.58
CA ARG A 475 8.37 77.09 -14.94
C ARG A 475 9.18 77.81 -16.02
N GLU A 476 9.61 79.01 -15.71
CA GLU A 476 10.15 79.97 -16.68
C GLU A 476 11.44 79.47 -17.32
N THR A 477 11.63 79.81 -18.59
CA THR A 477 12.78 79.42 -19.40
C THR A 477 13.80 80.57 -19.42
N PRO A 478 15.03 80.38 -18.91
CA PRO A 478 16.11 81.33 -19.15
C PRO A 478 16.63 81.17 -20.60
N VAL A 479 16.88 82.30 -21.26
CA VAL A 479 17.45 82.34 -22.62
C VAL A 479 18.95 82.02 -22.58
N PRO A 480 19.48 81.15 -23.46
CA PRO A 480 20.92 80.99 -23.62
C PRO A 480 21.49 82.06 -24.57
N ALA A 481 22.50 82.80 -24.10
CA ALA A 481 23.43 83.53 -24.96
C ALA A 481 24.63 82.63 -25.31
N PRO A 482 25.24 82.77 -26.51
CA PRO A 482 26.25 81.82 -26.99
C PRO A 482 27.66 82.15 -26.49
N LEU A 483 28.53 81.15 -26.38
CA LEU A 483 29.99 81.31 -26.49
C LEU A 483 30.70 79.96 -26.71
N SER A 484 31.54 79.93 -27.76
CA SER A 484 32.78 79.17 -27.97
C SER A 484 32.89 77.67 -27.62
N ALA A 485 33.25 76.88 -28.64
CA ALA A 485 33.83 75.56 -28.48
C ALA A 485 35.32 75.61 -28.07
N PRO A 486 35.80 74.60 -27.32
CA PRO A 486 37.21 74.21 -27.36
C PRO A 486 37.44 72.72 -27.66
N VAL A 487 38.48 72.50 -28.47
CA VAL A 487 39.46 71.39 -28.56
C VAL A 487 39.18 70.06 -27.81
N PRO A 488 39.34 68.89 -28.47
CA PRO A 488 39.29 67.59 -27.80
C PRO A 488 40.65 67.19 -27.19
N GLU A 489 40.68 66.88 -25.88
CA GLU A 489 41.76 66.09 -25.29
C GLU A 489 41.23 64.91 -24.45
N ASP A 490 41.84 63.77 -24.74
CA ASP A 490 42.00 62.49 -24.05
C ASP A 490 41.12 62.12 -22.83
N TYR A 491 40.33 61.05 -22.99
CA TYR A 491 39.81 60.23 -21.89
C TYR A 491 39.93 58.73 -22.19
N GLY A 492 41.00 58.14 -21.66
CA GLY A 492 41.15 56.76 -21.17
C GLY A 492 40.31 55.63 -21.78
N THR A 493 41.01 54.69 -22.43
CA THR A 493 40.50 53.39 -22.91
C THR A 493 39.68 52.61 -21.86
N PRO A 494 38.51 52.04 -22.22
CA PRO A 494 37.79 51.10 -21.35
C PRO A 494 38.60 49.85 -21.04
N ALA A 495 38.59 49.40 -19.78
CA ALA A 495 39.34 48.23 -19.33
C ALA A 495 38.88 46.93 -20.06
N ALA A 496 39.86 46.09 -20.41
CA ALA A 496 39.61 44.80 -21.06
C ALA A 496 38.87 43.82 -20.12
N PRO A 497 37.99 42.94 -20.65
CA PRO A 497 37.27 41.96 -19.84
C PRO A 497 38.21 40.88 -19.28
N ALA A 498 37.99 40.48 -18.04
CA ALA A 498 38.78 39.46 -17.36
C ALA A 498 38.64 38.06 -18.02
N PRO A 499 39.71 37.24 -18.02
CA PRO A 499 39.66 35.91 -18.63
C PRO A 499 38.74 34.94 -17.87
N LYS A 500 38.00 34.11 -18.62
CA LYS A 500 37.10 33.09 -18.05
C LYS A 500 37.90 31.94 -17.39
N PRO A 501 37.45 31.39 -16.25
CA PRO A 501 38.07 30.21 -15.66
C PRO A 501 37.84 28.94 -16.50
N PRO A 502 38.79 27.99 -16.54
CA PRO A 502 38.86 26.93 -17.57
C PRO A 502 37.85 25.77 -17.44
N PHE A 503 36.81 25.88 -16.61
CA PHE A 503 35.83 24.80 -16.41
C PHE A 503 34.39 25.27 -16.11
N ALA A 504 33.94 26.31 -16.82
CA ALA A 504 32.51 26.59 -16.95
C ALA A 504 31.95 25.83 -18.17
N PRO A 505 30.86 25.06 -18.05
CA PRO A 505 30.16 24.55 -19.24
C PRO A 505 29.54 25.73 -20.01
N ASP A 506 29.58 25.66 -21.34
CA ASP A 506 29.02 26.71 -22.18
C ASP A 506 27.51 26.91 -21.92
N PRO A 507 26.98 28.14 -22.12
CA PRO A 507 25.55 28.38 -22.08
C PRO A 507 24.87 27.48 -23.11
N LEU A 508 23.88 26.70 -22.67
CA LEU A 508 23.01 25.97 -23.58
C LEU A 508 22.16 26.99 -24.34
N GLU A 509 22.59 27.33 -25.56
CA GLU A 509 21.72 27.96 -26.54
C GLU A 509 20.57 26.98 -26.85
N PHE A 510 19.36 27.39 -26.47
CA PHE A 510 18.16 26.70 -26.93
C PHE A 510 17.91 27.14 -28.36
N GLU A 511 18.40 26.34 -29.31
CA GLU A 511 17.98 26.43 -30.71
C GLU A 511 16.44 26.31 -30.75
N GLU A 512 15.77 27.39 -31.16
CA GLU A 512 14.30 27.41 -31.20
C GLU A 512 13.82 26.40 -32.23
N ALA A 513 13.11 25.37 -31.76
CA ALA A 513 12.68 24.27 -32.60
C ALA A 513 11.70 24.75 -33.68
N ASP A 514 12.19 24.80 -34.93
CA ASP A 514 11.44 25.15 -36.12
C ASP A 514 10.17 24.26 -36.21
N PRO A 515 8.94 24.83 -36.30
CA PRO A 515 7.73 24.06 -36.05
C PRO A 515 7.39 23.11 -37.20
N LEU A 516 7.83 21.86 -37.08
CA LEU A 516 7.52 20.73 -37.97
C LEU A 516 6.04 20.24 -37.89
N LEU A 517 5.10 21.17 -37.72
CA LEU A 517 3.66 20.94 -37.87
C LEU A 517 3.09 21.92 -38.90
N ARG A 518 2.97 21.46 -40.15
CA ARG A 518 2.26 22.22 -41.20
C ARG A 518 0.86 22.62 -40.71
N PRO A 519 0.44 23.89 -40.87
CA PRO A 519 -0.90 24.32 -40.49
C PRO A 519 -1.98 23.45 -41.14
N ARG A 520 -2.87 22.88 -40.33
CA ARG A 520 -3.98 22.07 -40.82
C ARG A 520 -4.98 22.99 -41.51
N ARG A 521 -5.00 22.95 -42.85
CA ARG A 521 -5.90 23.76 -43.70
C ARG A 521 -7.35 23.67 -43.16
N PRO A 522 -8.07 24.79 -42.99
CA PRO A 522 -9.46 24.74 -42.55
C PRO A 522 -10.29 23.92 -43.54
N ARG A 523 -11.15 23.02 -43.02
CA ARG A 523 -12.07 22.24 -43.84
C ARG A 523 -13.01 23.21 -44.56
N ARG A 524 -13.01 23.19 -45.90
CA ARG A 524 -14.11 23.77 -46.69
C ARG A 524 -15.43 23.13 -46.23
N ARG A 525 -16.50 23.93 -46.19
CA ARG A 525 -17.86 23.38 -46.19
C ARG A 525 -18.03 22.50 -47.44
N PRO A 526 -18.78 21.38 -47.38
CA PRO A 526 -19.27 20.74 -48.59
C PRO A 526 -20.19 21.72 -49.33
N ASP A 527 -20.03 21.82 -50.64
CA ASP A 527 -21.04 22.42 -51.52
C ASP A 527 -22.25 21.46 -51.62
N PRO A 528 -23.44 21.94 -52.03
CA PRO A 528 -24.64 21.11 -52.13
C PRO A 528 -24.48 19.99 -53.17
N LEU A 529 -25.15 18.85 -52.94
CA LEU A 529 -25.33 17.85 -54.01
C LEU A 529 -26.25 18.44 -55.11
N PRO A 530 -26.04 18.07 -56.39
CA PRO A 530 -26.93 18.45 -57.47
C PRO A 530 -28.30 17.78 -57.33
N ASP A 531 -29.32 18.44 -57.88
CA ASP A 531 -30.72 18.05 -57.79
C ASP A 531 -30.99 16.66 -58.39
N ILE A 532 -31.81 15.88 -57.70
CA ILE A 532 -32.54 14.75 -58.25
C ILE A 532 -34.01 15.12 -58.14
N GLU A 533 -34.67 15.30 -59.27
CA GLU A 533 -36.08 15.71 -59.33
C GLU A 533 -37.00 14.58 -58.81
N PRO A 534 -38.13 14.92 -58.17
CA PRO A 534 -38.97 13.94 -57.47
C PRO A 534 -40.10 13.39 -58.35
N ASP A 535 -40.13 12.07 -58.55
CA ASP A 535 -41.31 11.39 -59.10
C ASP A 535 -42.09 10.64 -58.01
N ILE A 536 -43.12 11.34 -57.51
CA ILE A 536 -44.46 10.86 -57.18
C ILE A 536 -44.63 9.75 -56.11
N GLU A 537 -45.21 10.18 -55.00
CA GLU A 537 -45.85 9.42 -53.91
C GLU A 537 -47.14 8.69 -54.39
N PRO A 538 -47.65 7.66 -53.68
CA PRO A 538 -48.56 8.00 -52.57
C PRO A 538 -48.53 7.09 -51.32
N ALA A 539 -48.64 7.75 -50.17
CA ALA A 539 -49.45 7.43 -48.98
C ALA A 539 -49.71 5.97 -48.54
N ILE A 540 -49.32 5.68 -47.29
CA ILE A 540 -50.12 4.91 -46.32
C ILE A 540 -50.07 5.66 -44.97
N GLU A 541 -51.22 5.80 -44.31
CA GLU A 541 -51.46 6.65 -43.13
C GLU A 541 -50.99 6.03 -41.79
N GLU A 542 -50.82 6.88 -40.76
CA GLU A 542 -50.58 6.49 -39.37
C GLU A 542 -51.90 6.14 -38.64
N GLU A 543 -51.90 5.13 -37.76
CA GLU A 543 -52.96 4.90 -36.75
C GLU A 543 -52.38 4.32 -35.43
N PRO A 544 -53.11 4.39 -34.29
CA PRO A 544 -52.51 4.56 -32.96
C PRO A 544 -52.37 3.26 -32.12
N PRO A 545 -51.76 3.31 -30.90
CA PRO A 545 -51.57 2.12 -30.07
C PRO A 545 -52.87 1.58 -29.45
N ALA A 546 -53.09 0.27 -29.60
CA ALA A 546 -54.30 -0.42 -29.13
C ALA A 546 -54.18 -1.03 -27.72
N ARG A 547 -55.35 -1.26 -27.11
CA ARG A 547 -55.60 -1.64 -25.70
C ARG A 547 -55.39 -3.12 -25.35
N GLU A 548 -55.46 -3.38 -24.04
CA GLU A 548 -55.63 -4.67 -23.35
C GLU A 548 -56.68 -5.62 -23.98
N PRO A 549 -56.55 -6.92 -23.66
CA PRO A 549 -57.74 -7.76 -23.48
C PRO A 549 -57.72 -8.62 -22.18
N ALA A 550 -58.91 -8.82 -21.62
CA ALA A 550 -59.28 -9.84 -20.63
C ALA A 550 -60.79 -10.15 -20.81
N PRO A 551 -61.43 -11.14 -20.15
CA PRO A 551 -60.92 -12.32 -19.40
C PRO A 551 -61.56 -13.68 -19.84
N GLN A 552 -61.12 -14.81 -19.24
CA GLN A 552 -61.79 -16.12 -18.99
C GLN A 552 -60.73 -17.27 -18.98
N SER A 553 -60.80 -18.37 -18.21
CA SER A 553 -61.62 -18.75 -17.04
C SER A 553 -61.06 -20.04 -16.36
N GLY A 554 -60.99 -20.08 -15.02
CA GLY A 554 -60.79 -21.31 -14.20
C GLY A 554 -59.35 -21.83 -14.03
N GLY A 555 -58.88 -22.22 -12.83
CA GLY A 555 -59.45 -22.11 -11.48
C GLY A 555 -58.62 -22.83 -10.39
N THR A 556 -58.79 -22.46 -9.11
CA THR A 556 -58.27 -23.13 -7.86
C THR A 556 -56.72 -23.27 -7.74
N VAL A 557 -56.01 -23.31 -6.59
CA VAL A 557 -56.23 -23.25 -5.12
C VAL A 557 -54.83 -23.04 -4.48
N VAL A 558 -54.52 -22.37 -3.36
CA VAL A 558 -55.13 -21.39 -2.42
C VAL A 558 -53.98 -20.67 -1.68
N VAL A 559 -54.15 -19.41 -1.25
CA VAL A 559 -53.33 -18.74 -0.20
C VAL A 559 -54.27 -17.87 0.65
N GLU A 560 -54.18 -17.99 1.98
CA GLU A 560 -55.07 -17.31 2.93
C GLU A 560 -54.29 -16.43 3.92
N GLY A 561 -54.73 -15.16 4.04
CA GLY A 561 -54.74 -14.37 5.29
C GLY A 561 -53.43 -13.77 5.81
N HIS A 562 -53.40 -12.58 6.43
CA HIS A 562 -54.49 -11.65 6.78
C HIS A 562 -53.96 -10.20 6.97
N LEU A 563 -54.83 -9.25 7.31
CA LEU A 563 -54.55 -7.80 7.32
C LEU A 563 -53.80 -7.24 8.56
N VAL A 564 -53.21 -6.06 8.30
CA VAL A 564 -52.87 -4.89 9.14
C VAL A 564 -53.60 -4.73 10.48
N ASP A 565 -52.86 -4.25 11.51
CA ASP A 565 -53.32 -3.23 12.47
C ASP A 565 -52.12 -2.44 13.06
N ASP A 566 -52.32 -1.14 13.35
CA ASP A 566 -51.30 -0.19 13.85
C ASP A 566 -51.13 -0.23 15.40
N PRO A 567 -49.96 0.15 15.96
CA PRO A 567 -49.74 0.19 17.41
C PRO A 567 -50.19 1.50 18.08
N PRO A 568 -50.79 1.47 19.30
CA PRO A 568 -51.14 2.67 20.06
C PRO A 568 -50.00 3.22 20.93
N GLU A 569 -50.12 4.50 21.31
CA GLU A 569 -49.18 5.27 22.14
C GLU A 569 -49.21 4.91 23.66
N PRO A 570 -48.19 5.31 24.46
CA PRO A 570 -47.97 4.79 25.81
C PRO A 570 -48.46 5.69 26.98
N GLY A 571 -48.67 5.05 28.14
CA GLY A 571 -48.70 5.68 29.47
C GLY A 571 -49.42 4.82 30.53
N PRO A 572 -49.41 5.19 31.83
CA PRO A 572 -48.39 5.90 32.59
C PRO A 572 -47.77 5.01 33.71
N VAL A 573 -46.76 5.55 34.41
CA VAL A 573 -46.02 4.89 35.51
C VAL A 573 -46.77 5.02 36.85
N PRO A 574 -46.76 3.99 37.72
CA PRO A 574 -46.92 4.13 39.18
C PRO A 574 -45.59 3.96 39.95
N GLU A 575 -45.50 4.59 41.11
CA GLU A 575 -44.29 4.79 41.93
C GLU A 575 -43.85 3.55 42.75
N GLU A 576 -42.64 3.62 43.31
CA GLU A 576 -42.01 2.64 44.21
C GLU A 576 -42.76 2.49 45.56
N PRO A 577 -42.45 1.44 46.36
CA PRO A 577 -41.45 1.66 47.41
C PRO A 577 -40.50 0.47 47.72
N GLU A 578 -39.26 0.80 48.04
CA GLU A 578 -38.38 0.01 48.95
C GLU A 578 -38.66 0.41 50.42
N PRO A 579 -38.11 -0.27 51.45
CA PRO A 579 -37.45 -1.60 51.49
C PRO A 579 -38.01 -2.52 52.61
N ASP A 580 -37.60 -3.79 52.66
CA ASP A 580 -37.46 -4.50 53.95
C ASP A 580 -36.38 -5.60 53.91
N GLN A 581 -35.78 -5.88 55.07
CA GLN A 581 -34.61 -6.73 55.24
C GLN A 581 -34.98 -8.13 55.72
N GLY A 582 -34.44 -9.15 55.02
CA GLY A 582 -34.09 -10.42 55.64
C GLY A 582 -35.16 -11.51 55.69
N HIS A 583 -35.07 -12.47 54.75
CA HIS A 583 -34.98 -13.88 55.14
C HIS A 583 -34.26 -14.70 54.07
N VAL A 584 -33.30 -15.53 54.48
CA VAL A 584 -32.62 -16.50 53.60
C VAL A 584 -33.38 -17.83 53.71
N PRO A 585 -33.99 -18.35 52.63
CA PRO A 585 -34.60 -19.68 52.67
C PRO A 585 -33.52 -20.76 52.65
N LEU A 586 -33.54 -21.67 53.63
CA LEU A 586 -32.70 -22.87 53.65
C LEU A 586 -33.03 -23.81 52.47
N PRO A 587 -32.06 -24.59 51.95
CA PRO A 587 -32.33 -25.59 50.92
C PRO A 587 -33.32 -26.65 51.43
N ARG A 588 -34.35 -26.94 50.64
CA ARG A 588 -35.17 -28.15 50.83
C ARG A 588 -34.44 -29.35 50.22
N GLU A 589 -34.18 -30.37 51.04
CA GLU A 589 -33.80 -31.70 50.59
C GLU A 589 -35.01 -32.34 49.88
N ASP A 590 -34.87 -32.68 48.60
CA ASP A 590 -35.87 -33.43 47.84
C ASP A 590 -35.14 -34.42 46.90
N PRO A 591 -35.03 -35.72 47.29
CA PRO A 591 -34.08 -36.68 46.70
C PRO A 591 -34.54 -37.28 45.37
N GLY A 592 -35.21 -36.49 44.53
CA GLY A 592 -35.84 -36.95 43.29
C GLY A 592 -35.86 -35.92 42.15
N ARG A 593 -35.04 -34.87 42.21
CA ARG A 593 -35.05 -33.78 41.23
C ARG A 593 -34.69 -34.29 39.82
N THR A 594 -35.67 -34.26 38.92
CA THR A 594 -35.48 -34.50 37.50
C THR A 594 -35.40 -33.17 36.75
N GLU A 595 -34.44 -33.04 35.84
CA GLU A 595 -34.29 -31.85 35.01
C GLU A 595 -34.39 -32.23 33.54
N THR A 596 -35.25 -31.52 32.80
CA THR A 596 -35.45 -31.71 31.36
C THR A 596 -34.76 -30.60 30.59
N ARG A 597 -33.78 -30.97 29.76
CA ARG A 597 -33.05 -30.01 28.91
C ARG A 597 -32.88 -30.59 27.52
N GLY A 598 -33.38 -29.88 26.51
CA GLY A 598 -33.28 -30.30 25.10
C GLY A 598 -34.04 -31.58 24.73
N GLY A 599 -35.07 -31.97 25.49
CA GLY A 599 -35.93 -33.13 25.17
C GLY A 599 -35.49 -34.46 25.79
N ALA A 600 -34.43 -34.49 26.61
CA ALA A 600 -34.07 -35.65 27.44
C ALA A 600 -34.37 -35.38 28.93
N ILE A 601 -34.75 -36.43 29.66
CA ILE A 601 -34.95 -36.41 31.12
C ILE A 601 -33.67 -36.92 31.79
N TYR A 602 -33.09 -36.11 32.67
CA TYR A 602 -31.96 -36.52 33.50
C TYR A 602 -32.41 -36.76 34.94
N VAL A 603 -32.05 -37.92 35.49
CA VAL A 603 -32.25 -38.28 36.91
C VAL A 603 -30.88 -38.16 37.58
N LEU A 604 -30.73 -37.19 38.47
CA LEU A 604 -29.53 -37.06 39.30
C LEU A 604 -29.62 -38.03 40.47
N ARG A 605 -28.71 -39.00 40.53
CA ARG A 605 -28.39 -39.74 41.76
C ARG A 605 -27.07 -39.21 42.29
N GLU A 606 -27.05 -38.87 43.57
CA GLU A 606 -25.81 -38.62 44.30
C GLU A 606 -25.27 -39.97 44.79
N ASP A 607 -24.07 -40.34 44.35
CA ASP A 607 -23.34 -41.46 44.91
C ASP A 607 -22.76 -41.06 46.29
N PRO A 608 -22.85 -41.91 47.33
CA PRO A 608 -22.39 -41.55 48.66
C PRO A 608 -20.86 -41.46 48.73
N SER A 609 -20.35 -40.33 49.21
CA SER A 609 -18.92 -40.13 49.48
C SER A 609 -18.38 -41.14 50.52
N PRO A 610 -17.14 -41.64 50.37
CA PRO A 610 -16.53 -42.53 51.36
C PRO A 610 -16.21 -41.79 52.67
N PRO A 611 -16.27 -42.47 53.83
CA PRO A 611 -15.92 -41.89 55.12
C PRO A 611 -14.40 -41.72 55.26
N ASP A 612 -13.99 -40.57 55.79
CA ASP A 612 -12.59 -40.18 56.01
C ASP A 612 -12.17 -40.51 57.46
N PRO A 613 -11.15 -41.35 57.72
CA PRO A 613 -10.68 -41.66 59.05
C PRO A 613 -9.38 -40.90 59.43
N SER A 614 -9.55 -39.93 60.34
CA SER A 614 -8.61 -39.44 61.38
C SER A 614 -7.09 -39.57 61.17
#